data_AF-A0A0B6Y8F0-F1
#
_entry.id   AF-A0A0B6Y8F0-F1
#
_cell.length_a   1.000
_cell.length_b   1.000
_cell.length_c   1.000
_cell.angle_alpha   90.00
_cell.angle_beta   90.00
_cell.angle_gamma   90.00
#
_symmetry.space_group_name_H-M   'P 1'
#
loop_
_entity.id
_entity.type
_entity.pdbx_description
1 polymer ?
#
loop_
_entity_poly.entity_id
_entity_poly.type
_entity_poly.pdbx_seq_one_letter_code
_entity_poly.pdbx_strand_id
1 'polypeptide(L)'
;GTDTTRKQLLACSVSLSMAPESCVERLITVWKGVVRRVYHYYQLSAKAYFTYLHVNGLNDNGDNEGGTVISTLRLLRLLVKHASELREVLETGLSQTPTAPWKGIIPQLFSRLSHPESYVRQSISELLCRIALDTPHLIVYPAVVGSSSKIQVKIPGQKGFLKPFLSQDEGNEESEIPGEEDTDSVEDDVEESSSPELQACLSLIVETLSKLNPQMIGELQLMVQELRRITLLWEELWLGTLNQHQTDVQRRLAQLDAEIKRVEANKSLSKAMKATVIREKHKTIMKPSLYTMEHLYEITSQPAQTPQEQWFQATYGKQISAALQRLREPPDPSNPHDTWSLFK
;
A
#
# COMPACT_ATOMS: atom_id res chain seq x y z
N GLY A 1 -25.25 7.89 -3.62
CA GLY A 1 -26.12 8.01 -2.43
C GLY A 1 -27.13 9.15 -2.54
N THR A 2 -28.19 9.13 -1.72
CA THR A 2 -29.27 10.13 -1.75
C THR A 2 -28.80 11.55 -1.44
N ASP A 3 -27.78 11.71 -0.59
CA ASP A 3 -27.21 13.02 -0.25
C ASP A 3 -26.32 13.58 -1.35
N THR A 4 -25.59 12.73 -2.09
CA THR A 4 -24.88 13.15 -3.31
C THR A 4 -25.86 13.59 -4.39
N THR A 5 -26.99 12.89 -4.56
CA THR A 5 -28.03 13.29 -5.50
C THR A 5 -28.74 14.57 -5.06
N ARG A 6 -29.01 14.74 -3.75
CA ARG A 6 -29.52 16.01 -3.20
C ARG A 6 -28.56 17.16 -3.48
N LYS A 7 -27.26 16.98 -3.26
CA LYS A 7 -26.22 17.97 -3.58
C LYS A 7 -26.13 18.27 -5.08
N GLN A 8 -26.22 17.26 -5.94
CA GLN A 8 -26.24 17.43 -7.40
C GLN A 8 -27.51 18.14 -7.88
N LEU A 9 -28.68 17.81 -7.33
CA LEU A 9 -29.95 18.50 -7.63
C LEU A 9 -29.91 19.97 -7.24
N LEU A 10 -29.30 20.30 -6.10
CA LEU A 10 -29.10 21.67 -5.63
C LEU A 10 -28.02 22.42 -6.44
N ALA A 11 -27.00 21.72 -6.95
CA ALA A 11 -25.94 22.30 -7.77
C ALA A 11 -26.36 22.54 -9.23
N CYS A 12 -27.25 21.71 -9.79
CA CYS A 12 -27.67 21.80 -11.18
C CYS A 12 -28.65 22.95 -11.48
N SER A 13 -29.26 23.59 -10.47
CA SER A 13 -30.12 24.75 -10.72
C SER A 13 -30.32 25.67 -9.52
N VAL A 14 -30.06 26.96 -9.74
CA VAL A 14 -30.25 28.05 -8.76
C VAL A 14 -31.74 28.20 -8.36
N SER A 15 -32.66 27.83 -9.23
CA SER A 15 -34.10 27.86 -8.95
C SER A 15 -34.56 26.78 -7.95
N LEU A 16 -33.83 25.66 -7.85
CA LEU A 16 -34.09 24.60 -6.87
C LEU A 16 -33.46 24.90 -5.50
N SER A 17 -32.46 25.78 -5.42
CA SER A 17 -31.91 26.24 -4.13
C SER A 17 -32.83 27.24 -3.42
N MET A 18 -33.68 27.95 -4.17
CA MET A 18 -34.70 28.88 -3.67
C MET A 18 -36.08 28.22 -3.46
N ALA A 19 -36.23 26.94 -3.82
CA ALA A 19 -37.49 26.21 -3.67
C ALA A 19 -37.70 25.73 -2.22
N PRO A 20 -38.95 25.65 -1.74
CA PRO A 20 -39.24 25.15 -0.39
C PRO A 20 -38.77 23.70 -0.25
N GLU A 21 -38.20 23.36 0.92
CA GLU A 21 -37.57 22.06 1.21
C GLU A 21 -38.51 20.88 0.94
N SER A 22 -39.82 21.06 1.15
CA SER A 22 -40.86 20.08 0.84
C SER A 22 -40.93 19.67 -0.63
N CYS A 23 -40.59 20.57 -1.57
CA CYS A 23 -40.57 20.27 -3.01
C CYS A 23 -39.34 19.44 -3.37
N VAL A 24 -38.18 19.76 -2.77
CA VAL A 24 -36.93 19.00 -2.94
C VAL A 24 -37.11 17.58 -2.38
N GLU A 25 -37.75 17.44 -1.22
CA GLU A 25 -38.08 16.15 -0.63
C GLU A 25 -38.99 15.31 -1.53
N ARG A 26 -40.07 15.90 -2.07
CA ARG A 26 -40.96 15.20 -3.02
C ARG A 26 -40.20 14.76 -4.26
N LEU A 27 -39.34 15.60 -4.82
CA LEU A 27 -38.54 15.25 -5.99
C LEU A 27 -37.56 14.11 -5.69
N ILE A 28 -36.95 14.11 -4.50
CA ILE A 28 -36.12 13.00 -4.02
C ILE A 28 -36.95 11.71 -3.86
N THR A 29 -38.19 11.78 -3.37
CA THR A 29 -39.05 10.58 -3.28
C THR A 29 -39.41 10.01 -4.64
N VAL A 30 -39.73 10.86 -5.62
CA VAL A 30 -39.99 10.44 -7.00
C VAL A 30 -38.74 9.82 -7.61
N TRP A 31 -37.58 10.47 -7.45
CA TRP A 31 -36.30 9.94 -7.90
C TRP A 31 -35.99 8.58 -7.28
N LYS A 32 -36.15 8.41 -5.96
CA LYS A 32 -36.02 7.12 -5.27
C LYS A 32 -36.96 6.06 -5.87
N GLY A 33 -38.20 6.44 -6.20
CA GLY A 33 -39.17 5.56 -6.85
C GLY A 33 -38.73 5.09 -8.24
N VAL A 34 -38.23 6.03 -9.06
CA VAL A 34 -37.70 5.73 -10.41
C VAL A 34 -36.47 4.84 -10.31
N VAL A 35 -35.52 5.16 -9.43
CA VAL A 35 -34.32 4.36 -9.17
C VAL A 35 -34.72 2.94 -8.75
N ARG A 36 -35.62 2.79 -7.77
CA ARG A 36 -36.12 1.46 -7.36
C ARG A 36 -36.70 0.67 -8.53
N ARG A 37 -37.45 1.32 -9.43
CA ARG A 37 -38.02 0.67 -10.61
C ARG A 37 -36.94 0.22 -11.60
N VAL A 38 -35.93 1.05 -11.86
CA VAL A 38 -34.82 0.73 -12.76
C VAL A 38 -33.98 -0.43 -12.21
N TYR A 39 -33.71 -0.43 -10.90
CA TYR A 39 -32.91 -1.47 -10.24
C TYR A 39 -33.71 -2.71 -9.82
N HIS A 40 -35.02 -2.75 -10.09
CA HIS A 40 -35.88 -3.86 -9.69
C HIS A 40 -35.39 -5.21 -10.23
N TYR A 41 -34.99 -5.27 -11.50
CA TYR A 41 -34.47 -6.50 -12.10
C TYR A 41 -33.13 -6.95 -11.49
N TYR A 42 -32.27 -5.99 -11.10
CA TYR A 42 -31.03 -6.32 -10.37
C TYR A 42 -31.31 -6.86 -8.98
N GLN A 43 -32.30 -6.31 -8.27
CA GLN A 43 -32.73 -6.84 -6.96
C GLN A 43 -33.27 -8.27 -7.09
N LEU A 44 -34.11 -8.53 -8.10
CA LEU A 44 -34.66 -9.86 -8.35
C LEU A 44 -33.56 -10.86 -8.74
N SER A 45 -32.61 -10.43 -9.57
CA SER A 45 -31.45 -11.21 -9.95
C SER A 45 -30.55 -11.53 -8.76
N ALA A 46 -30.26 -10.56 -7.89
CA ALA A 46 -29.47 -10.79 -6.69
C ALA A 46 -30.12 -11.82 -5.76
N LYS A 47 -31.44 -11.70 -5.51
CA LYS A 47 -32.21 -12.70 -4.74
C LYS A 47 -32.12 -14.09 -5.36
N ALA A 48 -32.31 -14.20 -6.67
CA ALA A 48 -32.22 -15.48 -7.38
C ALA A 48 -30.82 -16.11 -7.27
N TYR A 49 -29.76 -15.31 -7.42
CA TYR A 49 -28.38 -15.79 -7.23
C TYR A 49 -28.14 -16.24 -5.79
N PHE A 50 -28.61 -15.50 -4.79
CA PHE A 50 -28.49 -15.93 -3.40
C PHE A 50 -29.23 -17.24 -3.16
N THR A 51 -30.47 -17.40 -3.62
CA THR A 51 -31.21 -18.66 -3.50
C THR A 51 -30.46 -19.82 -4.18
N TYR A 52 -29.92 -19.60 -5.37
CA TYR A 52 -29.08 -20.57 -6.06
C TYR A 52 -27.87 -20.98 -5.21
N LEU A 53 -27.15 -20.02 -4.62
CA LEU A 53 -26.01 -20.28 -3.75
C LEU A 53 -26.39 -21.01 -2.45
N HIS A 54 -27.59 -20.77 -1.91
CA HIS A 54 -28.06 -21.51 -0.73
C HIS A 54 -28.38 -22.98 -1.07
N VAL A 55 -28.98 -23.24 -2.23
CA VAL A 55 -29.33 -24.60 -2.66
C VAL A 55 -28.07 -25.38 -3.06
N ASN A 56 -27.15 -24.75 -3.80
CA ASN A 56 -25.94 -25.41 -4.27
C ASN A 56 -24.81 -25.45 -3.24
N GLY A 57 -24.76 -24.51 -2.29
CA GLY A 57 -23.80 -24.53 -1.19
C GLY A 57 -23.96 -25.74 -0.25
N LEU A 58 -25.06 -26.49 -0.37
CA LEU A 58 -25.34 -27.73 0.36
C LEU A 58 -24.93 -29.00 -0.41
N ASN A 59 -24.74 -28.92 -1.73
CA ASN A 59 -24.44 -30.07 -2.58
C ASN A 59 -22.98 -30.00 -3.08
N ASP A 60 -22.09 -30.76 -2.46
CA ASP A 60 -20.66 -30.90 -2.80
C ASP A 60 -20.41 -31.77 -4.05
N ASN A 61 -21.34 -31.74 -5.02
CA ASN A 61 -21.17 -32.45 -6.28
C ASN A 61 -20.50 -31.49 -7.27
N GLY A 62 -19.20 -31.67 -7.49
CA GLY A 62 -18.29 -30.78 -8.24
C GLY A 62 -18.66 -30.42 -9.69
N ASP A 63 -19.78 -30.90 -10.23
CA ASP A 63 -20.21 -30.62 -11.61
C ASP A 63 -20.66 -29.17 -11.85
N ASN A 64 -20.93 -28.37 -10.80
CA ASN A 64 -21.49 -27.01 -10.90
C ASN A 64 -20.58 -25.89 -10.38
N GLU A 65 -19.28 -26.14 -10.23
CA GLU A 65 -18.33 -25.16 -9.69
C GLU A 65 -18.28 -23.87 -10.55
N GLY A 66 -18.27 -24.00 -11.88
CA GLY A 66 -18.28 -22.86 -12.79
C GLY A 66 -19.53 -21.96 -12.65
N GLY A 67 -20.72 -22.55 -12.48
CA GLY A 67 -21.96 -21.80 -12.26
C GLY A 67 -21.97 -21.05 -10.93
N THR A 68 -21.34 -21.65 -9.91
CA THR A 68 -21.18 -21.07 -8.58
C THR A 68 -20.24 -19.86 -8.62
N VAL A 69 -19.07 -19.98 -9.26
CA VAL A 69 -18.11 -18.87 -9.43
C VAL A 69 -18.72 -17.72 -10.23
N ILE A 70 -19.45 -18.02 -11.32
CA ILE A 70 -20.13 -16.98 -12.11
C ILE A 70 -21.15 -16.22 -11.24
N SER A 71 -21.89 -16.93 -10.40
CA SER A 71 -22.91 -16.34 -9.53
C SER A 71 -22.29 -15.44 -8.45
N THR A 72 -21.21 -15.90 -7.80
CA THR A 72 -20.51 -15.11 -6.77
C THR A 72 -19.81 -13.89 -7.37
N LEU A 73 -19.16 -14.00 -8.53
CA LEU A 73 -18.55 -12.86 -9.22
C LEU A 73 -19.58 -11.84 -9.70
N ARG A 74 -20.75 -12.28 -10.18
CA ARG A 74 -21.86 -11.36 -10.53
C ARG A 74 -22.37 -10.62 -9.31
N LEU A 75 -22.59 -11.32 -8.19
CA LEU A 75 -22.97 -10.68 -6.92
C LEU A 75 -21.91 -9.69 -6.43
N LEU A 76 -20.63 -10.05 -6.50
CA LEU A 76 -19.52 -9.16 -6.15
C LEU A 76 -19.50 -7.92 -7.05
N ARG A 77 -19.74 -8.09 -8.37
CA ARG A 77 -19.85 -6.96 -9.30
C ARG A 77 -21.02 -6.04 -8.96
N LEU A 78 -22.17 -6.59 -8.57
CA LEU A 78 -23.33 -5.81 -8.12
C LEU A 78 -23.00 -5.03 -6.85
N LEU A 79 -22.32 -5.67 -5.89
CA LEU A 79 -21.88 -5.05 -4.64
C LEU A 79 -20.93 -3.88 -4.88
N VAL A 80 -19.98 -4.02 -5.81
CA VAL A 80 -19.01 -2.96 -6.12
C VAL A 80 -19.64 -1.83 -6.95
N LYS A 81 -20.47 -2.14 -7.97
CA LYS A 81 -21.00 -1.11 -8.89
C LYS A 81 -22.25 -0.38 -8.42
N HIS A 82 -23.13 -1.08 -7.69
CA HIS A 82 -24.47 -0.59 -7.34
C HIS A 82 -24.70 -0.67 -5.84
N ALA A 83 -23.64 -0.34 -5.10
CA ALA A 83 -23.54 -0.56 -3.69
C ALA A 83 -24.66 0.15 -2.90
N SER A 84 -24.93 1.42 -3.23
CA SER A 84 -25.86 2.24 -2.46
C SER A 84 -27.34 1.92 -2.76
N GLU A 85 -27.63 1.48 -3.98
CA GLU A 85 -28.97 1.24 -4.51
C GLU A 85 -29.51 -0.14 -4.14
N LEU A 86 -28.62 -1.13 -4.00
CA LEU A 86 -28.96 -2.53 -3.73
C LEU A 86 -28.61 -2.98 -2.30
N ARG A 87 -28.17 -2.06 -1.44
CA ARG A 87 -27.67 -2.34 -0.09
C ARG A 87 -28.54 -3.33 0.69
N GLU A 88 -29.84 -3.06 0.83
CA GLU A 88 -30.75 -3.87 1.65
C GLU A 88 -30.76 -5.37 1.27
N VAL A 89 -30.77 -5.65 -0.03
CA VAL A 89 -30.80 -7.03 -0.55
C VAL A 89 -29.43 -7.69 -0.43
N LEU A 90 -28.35 -6.95 -0.70
CA LEU A 90 -26.99 -7.47 -0.68
C LEU A 90 -26.47 -7.69 0.74
N GLU A 91 -26.73 -6.78 1.67
CA GLU A 91 -26.35 -6.88 3.09
C GLU A 91 -27.05 -8.07 3.75
N THR A 92 -28.38 -8.18 3.58
CA THR A 92 -29.14 -9.33 4.09
C THR A 92 -28.69 -10.63 3.43
N GLY A 93 -28.53 -10.63 2.10
CA GLY A 93 -28.11 -11.81 1.35
C GLY A 93 -26.73 -12.30 1.74
N LEU A 94 -25.74 -11.41 1.85
CA LEU A 94 -24.38 -11.75 2.27
C LEU A 94 -24.28 -12.22 3.72
N SER A 95 -25.17 -11.79 4.61
CA SER A 95 -25.19 -12.27 6.00
C SER A 95 -25.69 -13.72 6.11
N GLN A 96 -26.63 -14.12 5.25
CA GLN A 96 -27.30 -15.43 5.31
C GLN A 96 -26.62 -16.51 4.45
N THR A 97 -25.82 -16.12 3.45
CA THR A 97 -25.21 -17.07 2.51
C THR A 97 -24.26 -18.07 3.19
N PRO A 98 -24.23 -19.33 2.73
CA PRO A 98 -23.20 -20.28 3.14
C PRO A 98 -21.82 -19.83 2.64
N THR A 99 -20.76 -20.25 3.31
CA THR A 99 -19.36 -19.87 3.04
C THR A 99 -18.72 -20.67 1.90
N ALA A 100 -19.15 -21.92 1.67
CA ALA A 100 -18.55 -22.82 0.67
C ALA A 100 -18.46 -22.22 -0.75
N PRO A 101 -19.52 -21.58 -1.29
CA PRO A 101 -19.46 -20.98 -2.64
C PRO A 101 -18.44 -19.86 -2.82
N TRP A 102 -18.02 -19.21 -1.74
CA TRP A 102 -17.17 -18.02 -1.78
C TRP A 102 -15.68 -18.37 -1.77
N LYS A 103 -15.31 -19.64 -1.51
CA LYS A 103 -13.92 -20.10 -1.42
C LYS A 103 -13.12 -19.84 -2.71
N GLY A 104 -13.74 -20.06 -3.87
CA GLY A 104 -13.09 -19.89 -5.17
C GLY A 104 -12.83 -18.42 -5.56
N ILE A 105 -13.37 -17.45 -4.82
CA ILE A 105 -13.20 -16.03 -5.12
C ILE A 105 -12.58 -15.22 -3.96
N ILE A 106 -11.91 -15.89 -3.02
CA ILE A 106 -11.25 -15.25 -1.86
C ILE A 106 -10.29 -14.11 -2.29
N PRO A 107 -9.39 -14.27 -3.28
CA PRO A 107 -8.51 -13.19 -3.71
C PRO A 107 -9.29 -11.95 -4.20
N GLN A 108 -10.40 -12.17 -4.91
CA GLN A 108 -11.27 -11.10 -5.39
C GLN A 108 -12.03 -10.41 -4.25
N LEU A 109 -12.29 -11.09 -3.13
CA LEU A 109 -12.84 -10.45 -1.93
C LEU A 109 -11.80 -9.56 -1.24
N PHE A 110 -10.56 -10.04 -1.09
CA PHE A 110 -9.46 -9.25 -0.49
C PHE A 110 -9.17 -7.96 -1.25
N SER A 111 -9.12 -8.01 -2.59
CA SER A 111 -8.92 -6.81 -3.43
C SER A 111 -10.03 -5.75 -3.32
N ARG A 112 -11.17 -6.10 -2.69
CA ARG A 112 -12.30 -5.18 -2.49
C ARG A 112 -12.43 -4.68 -1.05
N LEU A 113 -11.50 -5.02 -0.16
CA LEU A 113 -11.44 -4.46 1.19
C LEU A 113 -11.05 -2.97 1.22
N SER A 114 -10.46 -2.42 0.15
CA SER A 114 -10.14 -1.00 0.00
C SER A 114 -11.27 -0.17 -0.63
N HIS A 115 -12.47 -0.74 -0.81
CA HIS A 115 -13.59 -0.07 -1.47
C HIS A 115 -14.02 1.22 -0.73
N PRO A 116 -14.39 2.33 -1.41
CA PRO A 116 -14.72 3.60 -0.77
C PRO A 116 -15.94 3.54 0.17
N GLU A 117 -16.94 2.73 -0.18
CA GLU A 117 -18.15 2.55 0.65
C GLU A 117 -17.88 1.70 1.90
N SER A 118 -18.14 2.25 3.08
CA SER A 118 -17.88 1.60 4.37
C SER A 118 -18.68 0.31 4.57
N TYR A 119 -19.95 0.30 4.15
CA TYR A 119 -20.81 -0.87 4.31
C TYR A 119 -20.31 -2.06 3.46
N VAL A 120 -19.72 -1.80 2.28
CA VAL A 120 -19.14 -2.85 1.43
C VAL A 120 -17.95 -3.49 2.14
N ARG A 121 -17.05 -2.67 2.71
CA ARG A 121 -15.91 -3.15 3.49
C ARG A 121 -16.37 -4.00 4.68
N GLN A 122 -17.38 -3.55 5.42
CA GLN A 122 -17.96 -4.27 6.55
C GLN A 122 -18.55 -5.62 6.12
N SER A 123 -19.41 -5.62 5.09
CA SER A 123 -20.07 -6.85 4.60
C SER A 123 -19.05 -7.88 4.09
N ILE A 124 -18.01 -7.44 3.36
CA ILE A 124 -16.94 -8.33 2.89
C ILE A 124 -16.09 -8.84 4.06
N SER A 125 -15.75 -7.97 5.02
CA SER A 125 -14.97 -8.36 6.20
C SER A 125 -15.71 -9.39 7.06
N GLU A 126 -17.02 -9.20 7.27
CA GLU A 126 -17.87 -10.16 7.98
C GLU A 126 -17.94 -11.50 7.25
N LEU A 127 -18.11 -11.49 5.92
CA LEU A 127 -18.07 -12.70 5.10
C LEU A 127 -16.71 -13.41 5.22
N LEU A 128 -15.60 -12.67 5.09
CA LEU A 128 -14.25 -13.23 5.23
C LEU A 128 -14.02 -13.77 6.64
N CYS A 129 -14.53 -13.13 7.70
CA CYS A 129 -14.48 -13.67 9.05
C CYS A 129 -15.24 -14.99 9.16
N ARG A 130 -16.43 -15.12 8.55
CA ARG A 130 -17.16 -16.41 8.53
C ARG A 130 -16.38 -17.49 7.78
N ILE A 131 -15.82 -17.17 6.61
CA ILE A 131 -14.98 -18.11 5.85
C ILE A 131 -13.72 -18.48 6.66
N ALA A 132 -13.17 -17.55 7.44
CA ALA A 132 -12.00 -17.78 8.28
C ALA A 132 -12.30 -18.79 9.40
N LEU A 133 -13.55 -18.82 9.89
CA LEU A 133 -14.00 -19.80 10.87
C LEU A 133 -14.16 -21.20 10.26
N ASP A 134 -14.75 -21.30 9.07
CA ASP A 134 -15.04 -22.59 8.43
C ASP A 134 -13.83 -23.22 7.74
N THR A 135 -13.00 -22.40 7.09
CA THR A 135 -11.81 -22.82 6.34
C THR A 135 -10.63 -21.87 6.57
N PRO A 136 -9.99 -21.93 7.76
CA PRO A 136 -8.90 -21.02 8.09
C PRO A 136 -7.71 -21.13 7.12
N HIS A 137 -7.39 -22.32 6.63
CA HIS A 137 -6.24 -22.58 5.75
C HIS A 137 -6.20 -21.75 4.46
N LEU A 138 -7.35 -21.27 3.96
CA LEU A 138 -7.42 -20.45 2.73
C LEU A 138 -7.27 -18.93 2.98
N ILE A 139 -7.42 -18.48 4.23
CA ILE A 139 -7.49 -17.05 4.58
C ILE A 139 -6.30 -16.60 5.42
N VAL A 140 -5.75 -17.52 6.22
CA VAL A 140 -4.73 -17.20 7.23
C VAL A 140 -3.50 -16.52 6.60
N TYR A 141 -2.98 -17.01 5.46
CA TYR A 141 -1.82 -16.40 4.81
C TYR A 141 -2.08 -14.99 4.27
N PRO A 142 -3.07 -14.74 3.38
CA PRO A 142 -3.37 -13.39 2.91
C PRO A 142 -3.66 -12.39 4.03
N ALA A 143 -4.37 -12.82 5.08
CA ALA A 143 -4.71 -11.96 6.21
C ALA A 143 -3.48 -11.60 7.07
N VAL A 144 -2.62 -12.57 7.40
CA VAL A 144 -1.40 -12.34 8.19
C VAL A 144 -0.38 -11.52 7.41
N VAL A 145 -0.18 -11.82 6.13
CA VAL A 145 0.75 -11.08 5.26
C VAL A 145 0.29 -9.62 5.11
N GLY A 146 -1.00 -9.39 4.85
CA GLY A 146 -1.55 -8.04 4.65
C GLY A 146 -1.65 -7.19 5.93
N SER A 147 -1.86 -7.80 7.09
CA SER A 147 -1.88 -7.08 8.39
C SER A 147 -0.49 -6.74 8.93
N SER A 148 0.54 -7.48 8.47
CA SER A 148 1.93 -7.27 8.87
C SER A 148 2.60 -6.10 8.12
N SER A 149 1.86 -5.36 7.27
CA SER A 149 2.38 -4.24 6.45
C SER A 149 2.82 -3.00 7.24
N LYS A 150 2.84 -3.05 8.58
CA LYS A 150 3.36 -1.96 9.42
C LYS A 150 4.87 -1.76 9.31
N ILE A 151 5.60 -2.71 8.72
CA ILE A 151 7.05 -2.65 8.51
C ILE A 151 7.33 -2.43 7.03
N GLN A 152 6.83 -1.32 6.46
CA GLN A 152 7.33 -0.84 5.17
C GLN A 152 8.37 0.23 5.46
N VAL A 153 9.64 -0.16 5.36
CA VAL A 153 10.75 0.79 5.39
C VAL A 153 10.69 1.59 4.09
N LYS A 154 10.11 2.78 4.14
CA LYS A 154 10.13 3.73 3.01
C LYS A 154 11.50 4.41 2.97
N ILE A 155 12.47 3.86 2.24
CA ILE A 155 13.71 4.58 1.92
C ILE A 155 13.45 5.47 0.69
N PRO A 156 13.57 6.82 0.78
CA PRO A 156 13.32 7.70 -0.35
C PRO A 156 14.34 7.49 -1.47
N GLY A 157 13.82 7.43 -2.71
CA GLY A 157 14.62 7.21 -3.92
C GLY A 157 14.69 5.75 -4.38
N GLN A 158 13.97 4.83 -3.74
CA GLN A 158 13.90 3.40 -4.11
C GLN A 158 13.07 3.14 -5.39
N LYS A 159 13.60 3.50 -6.57
CA LYS A 159 13.12 2.96 -7.86
C LYS A 159 14.05 1.84 -8.33
N GLY A 160 13.61 0.58 -8.32
CA GLY A 160 14.36 -0.55 -8.88
C GLY A 160 14.41 -1.79 -8.00
N PHE A 161 15.57 -2.07 -7.38
CA PHE A 161 15.91 -3.39 -6.84
C PHE A 161 15.20 -3.76 -5.53
N LEU A 162 15.07 -2.82 -4.59
CA LEU A 162 14.54 -3.11 -3.24
C LEU A 162 13.02 -2.94 -3.15
N LYS A 163 12.37 -2.39 -4.19
CA LYS A 163 10.92 -2.15 -4.22
C LYS A 163 10.14 -3.45 -4.01
N PRO A 164 10.43 -4.59 -4.67
CA PRO A 164 9.67 -5.83 -4.43
C PRO A 164 9.88 -6.44 -3.03
N PHE A 165 11.04 -6.18 -2.41
CA PHE A 165 11.39 -6.74 -1.09
C PHE A 165 10.88 -5.90 0.08
N LEU A 166 10.64 -4.60 -0.14
CA LEU A 166 10.20 -3.65 0.89
C LEU A 166 8.79 -3.09 0.65
N SER A 167 8.33 -3.07 -0.60
CA SER A 167 7.02 -2.63 -1.07
C SER A 167 6.33 -3.82 -1.74
N GLN A 168 5.44 -4.47 -1.00
CA GLN A 168 4.73 -5.63 -1.51
C GLN A 168 3.62 -5.17 -2.47
N ASP A 169 3.93 -5.18 -3.76
CA ASP A 169 2.96 -5.06 -4.83
C ASP A 169 2.38 -6.45 -5.10
N GLU A 170 1.08 -6.61 -4.88
CA GLU A 170 0.33 -7.77 -5.37
C GLU A 170 -0.36 -7.36 -6.68
N GLY A 171 0.35 -7.57 -7.79
CA GLY A 171 -0.26 -7.86 -9.09
C GLY A 171 -0.43 -6.69 -10.05
N ASN A 172 0.57 -6.48 -10.91
CA ASN A 172 0.36 -6.33 -12.35
C ASN A 172 1.65 -6.65 -13.12
N GLU A 173 1.89 -7.92 -13.47
CA GLU A 173 2.87 -8.26 -14.51
C GLU A 173 2.26 -7.95 -15.88
N GLU A 174 2.39 -6.71 -16.35
CA GLU A 174 2.37 -6.45 -17.79
C GLU A 174 3.81 -6.31 -18.28
N SER A 175 4.18 -7.22 -19.16
CA SER A 175 5.45 -7.31 -19.85
C SER A 175 5.78 -6.01 -20.61
N GLU A 176 6.73 -5.21 -20.13
CA GLU A 176 7.31 -4.13 -20.93
C GLU A 176 8.48 -4.65 -21.76
N ILE A 177 8.27 -4.64 -23.08
CA ILE A 177 9.27 -4.79 -24.13
C ILE A 177 10.13 -3.50 -24.13
N PRO A 178 11.47 -3.57 -24.24
CA PRO A 178 12.30 -2.37 -24.21
C PRO A 178 12.22 -1.63 -25.55
N GLY A 179 11.65 -0.43 -25.53
CA GLY A 179 11.63 0.52 -26.63
C GLY A 179 11.76 1.93 -26.09
N GLU A 180 12.82 2.61 -26.52
CA GLU A 180 13.16 4.01 -26.24
C GLU A 180 12.01 4.96 -26.59
N GLU A 181 11.72 5.95 -25.74
CA GLU A 181 11.69 7.38 -26.09
C GLU A 181 11.23 8.23 -24.89
N ASP A 182 12.02 9.27 -24.60
CA ASP A 182 11.76 10.33 -23.63
C ASP A 182 10.35 10.92 -23.79
N THR A 183 9.51 10.76 -22.77
CA THR A 183 8.44 11.72 -22.48
C THR A 183 8.34 11.96 -20.98
N ASP A 184 8.68 13.18 -20.60
CA ASP A 184 8.56 13.78 -19.28
C ASP A 184 7.08 13.77 -18.86
N SER A 185 6.63 12.66 -18.27
CA SER A 185 5.32 12.54 -17.64
C SER A 185 5.53 12.57 -16.14
N VAL A 186 5.04 13.65 -15.54
CA VAL A 186 4.89 13.79 -14.09
C VAL A 186 3.81 12.79 -13.69
N GLU A 187 4.19 11.54 -13.46
CA GLU A 187 3.33 10.57 -12.81
C GLU A 187 3.14 11.05 -11.37
N ASP A 188 1.92 11.51 -11.08
CA ASP A 188 1.40 11.66 -9.73
C ASP A 188 1.69 10.37 -8.96
N ASP A 189 2.59 10.43 -7.98
CA ASP A 189 2.78 9.41 -6.94
C ASP A 189 1.47 9.33 -6.15
N VAL A 190 0.51 8.52 -6.63
CA VAL A 190 -0.67 8.15 -5.85
C VAL A 190 -0.20 7.28 -4.70
N GLU A 191 -0.23 7.86 -3.51
CA GLU A 191 0.03 7.23 -2.22
C GLU A 191 -0.79 5.94 -2.03
N GLU A 192 -0.22 4.78 -2.34
CA GLU A 192 -0.74 3.48 -1.89
C GLU A 192 0.08 2.95 -0.70
N SER A 193 0.15 3.74 0.37
CA SER A 193 0.17 3.12 1.69
C SER A 193 -1.17 2.43 1.89
N SER A 194 -1.18 1.14 2.21
CA SER A 194 -2.41 0.39 2.52
C SER A 194 -3.33 1.24 3.39
N SER A 195 -4.55 1.53 2.90
CA SER A 195 -5.44 2.47 3.58
C SER A 195 -5.66 2.03 5.04
N PRO A 196 -5.77 2.96 6.00
CA PRO A 196 -5.97 2.60 7.40
C PRO A 196 -7.22 1.73 7.59
N GLU A 197 -8.22 1.89 6.71
CA GLU A 197 -9.42 1.06 6.66
C GLU A 197 -9.14 -0.38 6.22
N LEU A 198 -8.27 -0.58 5.22
CA LEU A 198 -7.84 -1.92 4.78
C LEU A 198 -7.09 -2.63 5.92
N GLN A 199 -6.17 -1.92 6.58
CA GLN A 199 -5.43 -2.45 7.73
C GLN A 199 -6.36 -2.83 8.89
N ALA A 200 -7.40 -2.02 9.15
CA ALA A 200 -8.40 -2.34 10.17
C ALA A 200 -9.18 -3.62 9.82
N CYS A 201 -9.58 -3.80 8.56
CA CYS A 201 -10.30 -5.00 8.11
C CYS A 201 -9.44 -6.27 8.21
N LEU A 202 -8.17 -6.19 7.78
CA LEU A 202 -7.23 -7.31 7.88
C LEU A 202 -6.92 -7.67 9.33
N SER A 203 -6.75 -6.67 10.19
CA SER A 203 -6.54 -6.87 11.63
C SER A 203 -7.73 -7.58 12.28
N LEU A 204 -8.97 -7.23 11.89
CA LEU A 204 -10.18 -7.90 12.36
C LEU A 204 -10.23 -9.39 11.99
N ILE A 205 -9.83 -9.73 10.75
CA ILE A 205 -9.77 -11.12 10.29
C ILE A 205 -8.72 -11.90 11.09
N VAL A 206 -7.53 -11.32 11.30
CA VAL A 206 -6.45 -11.94 12.10
C VAL A 206 -6.86 -12.11 13.57
N GLU A 207 -7.57 -11.14 14.15
CA GLU A 207 -8.09 -11.27 15.51
C GLU A 207 -9.10 -12.42 15.62
N THR A 208 -9.97 -12.56 14.61
CA THR A 208 -10.95 -13.66 14.54
C THR A 208 -10.25 -15.02 14.45
N LEU A 209 -9.20 -15.12 13.63
CA LEU A 209 -8.38 -16.33 13.51
C LEU A 209 -7.58 -16.65 14.78
N SER A 210 -7.04 -15.62 15.44
CA SER A 210 -6.29 -15.75 16.70
C SER A 210 -7.17 -16.26 17.83
N LYS A 211 -8.46 -15.90 17.87
CA LYS A 211 -9.44 -16.46 18.81
C LYS A 211 -9.66 -17.97 18.63
N LEU A 212 -9.49 -18.49 17.41
CA LEU A 212 -9.63 -19.93 17.13
C LEU A 212 -8.37 -20.72 17.50
N ASN A 213 -7.20 -20.24 17.05
CA ASN A 213 -5.93 -20.89 17.33
C ASN A 213 -4.79 -19.85 17.46
N PRO A 214 -4.56 -19.32 18.67
CA PRO A 214 -3.56 -18.27 18.88
C PRO A 214 -2.14 -18.79 18.67
N GLN A 215 -1.87 -20.07 18.94
CA GLN A 215 -0.55 -20.66 18.72
C GLN A 215 -0.21 -20.71 17.23
N MET A 216 -1.11 -21.24 16.39
CA MET A 216 -0.89 -21.32 14.94
C MET A 216 -0.67 -19.93 14.33
N ILE A 217 -1.46 -18.93 14.75
CA ILE A 217 -1.32 -17.57 14.23
C ILE A 217 0.01 -16.94 14.68
N GLY A 218 0.43 -17.15 15.93
CA GLY A 218 1.73 -16.68 16.42
C GLY A 218 2.91 -17.34 15.69
N GLU A 219 2.88 -18.66 15.49
CA GLU A 219 3.90 -19.39 14.73
C GLU A 219 3.96 -18.94 13.27
N LEU A 220 2.82 -18.69 12.64
CA LEU A 220 2.79 -18.21 11.27
C LEU A 220 3.29 -16.76 11.15
N GLN A 221 2.90 -15.87 12.07
CA GLN A 221 3.42 -14.49 12.09
C GLN A 221 4.94 -14.49 12.20
N LEU A 222 5.49 -15.33 13.08
CA LEU A 222 6.92 -15.52 13.21
C LEU A 222 7.53 -16.08 11.91
N MET A 223 6.94 -17.11 11.32
CA MET A 223 7.40 -17.69 10.06
C MET A 223 7.44 -16.66 8.93
N VAL A 224 6.38 -15.85 8.76
CA VAL A 224 6.33 -14.80 7.74
C VAL A 224 7.39 -13.73 8.01
N GLN A 225 7.61 -13.36 9.27
CA GLN A 225 8.67 -12.42 9.65
C GLN A 225 10.07 -12.96 9.35
N GLU A 226 10.36 -14.21 9.70
CA GLU A 226 11.66 -14.83 9.43
C GLU A 226 11.88 -15.09 7.94
N LEU A 227 10.85 -15.47 7.18
CA LEU A 227 10.94 -15.56 5.72
C LEU A 227 11.30 -14.22 5.10
N ARG A 228 10.65 -13.13 5.53
CA ARG A 228 10.99 -11.77 5.09
C ARG A 228 12.43 -11.40 5.47
N ARG A 229 12.89 -11.76 6.68
CA ARG A 229 14.27 -11.49 7.12
C ARG A 229 15.30 -12.25 6.28
N ILE A 230 15.05 -13.52 5.94
CA ILE A 230 15.98 -14.35 5.16
C ILE A 230 16.03 -13.90 3.70
N THR A 231 14.95 -13.32 3.16
CA THR A 231 14.94 -12.83 1.77
C THR A 231 15.78 -11.59 1.51
N LEU A 232 16.09 -10.80 2.55
CA LEU A 232 16.88 -9.59 2.41
C LEU A 232 17.73 -9.36 3.67
N LEU A 233 19.00 -9.73 3.58
CA LEU A 233 19.96 -9.54 4.66
C LEU A 233 20.41 -8.07 4.74
N TRP A 234 20.93 -7.66 5.90
CA TRP A 234 21.38 -6.28 6.09
C TRP A 234 22.50 -5.87 5.14
N GLU A 235 23.45 -6.76 4.87
CA GLU A 235 24.51 -6.54 3.88
C GLU A 235 23.99 -6.38 2.46
N GLU A 236 22.97 -7.15 2.06
CA GLU A 236 22.34 -7.06 0.74
C GLU A 236 21.54 -5.77 0.60
N LEU A 237 20.85 -5.38 1.67
CA LEU A 237 20.14 -4.10 1.76
C LEU A 237 21.13 -2.92 1.63
N TRP A 238 22.26 -2.96 2.32
CA TRP A 238 23.31 -1.94 2.19
C TRP A 238 23.93 -1.92 0.80
N LEU A 239 24.34 -3.06 0.27
CA LEU A 239 24.94 -3.16 -1.06
C LEU A 239 23.97 -2.69 -2.15
N GLY A 240 22.71 -3.14 -2.10
CA GLY A 240 21.66 -2.75 -3.04
C GLY A 240 21.39 -1.25 -2.99
N THR A 241 21.26 -0.67 -1.79
CA THR A 241 21.03 0.77 -1.63
C THR A 241 22.23 1.59 -2.11
N LEU A 242 23.47 1.18 -1.77
CA LEU A 242 24.68 1.88 -2.21
C LEU A 242 24.83 1.86 -3.73
N ASN A 243 24.63 0.71 -4.37
CA ASN A 243 24.70 0.59 -5.83
C ASN A 243 23.63 1.44 -6.52
N GLN A 244 22.42 1.45 -5.99
CA GLN A 244 21.31 2.24 -6.53
C GLN A 244 21.56 3.75 -6.44
N HIS A 245 22.12 4.22 -5.32
CA HIS A 245 22.38 5.65 -5.11
C HIS A 245 23.73 6.13 -5.67
N GLN A 246 24.59 5.23 -6.12
CA GLN A 246 25.94 5.56 -6.60
C GLN A 246 25.93 6.61 -7.73
N THR A 247 25.02 6.48 -8.71
CA THR A 247 24.94 7.41 -9.86
C THR A 247 24.43 8.79 -9.43
N ASP A 248 23.42 8.85 -8.56
CA ASP A 248 22.90 10.11 -8.00
C ASP A 248 23.95 10.82 -7.16
N VAL A 249 24.68 10.08 -6.31
CA VAL A 249 25.76 10.65 -5.50
C VAL A 249 26.90 11.17 -6.38
N GLN A 250 27.31 10.44 -7.43
CA GLN A 250 28.31 10.93 -8.37
C GLN A 250 27.87 12.24 -9.06
N ARG A 251 26.59 12.35 -9.43
CA ARG A 251 26.02 13.59 -10.00
C ARG A 251 26.07 14.74 -8.98
N ARG A 252 25.73 14.50 -7.72
CA ARG A 252 25.81 15.48 -6.62
C ARG A 252 27.23 15.93 -6.35
N LEU A 253 28.20 15.01 -6.36
CA LEU A 253 29.62 15.32 -6.20
C LEU A 253 30.11 16.22 -7.35
N ALA A 254 29.75 15.91 -8.61
CA ALA A 254 30.09 16.76 -9.74
C ALA A 254 29.45 18.16 -9.66
N GLN A 255 28.21 18.25 -9.18
CA GLN A 255 27.53 19.52 -8.92
C GLN A 255 28.24 20.34 -7.83
N LEU A 256 28.71 19.68 -6.78
CA LEU A 256 29.48 20.31 -5.71
C LEU A 256 30.82 20.85 -6.21
N ASP A 257 31.55 20.08 -7.01
CA ASP A 257 32.81 20.53 -7.62
C ASP A 257 32.62 21.80 -8.46
N ALA A 258 31.54 21.88 -9.24
CA ALA A 258 31.20 23.06 -10.02
C ALA A 258 30.87 24.28 -9.13
N GLU A 259 30.10 24.07 -8.06
CA GLU A 259 29.71 25.13 -7.13
C GLU A 259 30.89 25.65 -6.29
N ILE A 260 31.80 24.75 -5.87
CA ILE A 260 33.03 25.13 -5.17
C ILE A 260 33.89 26.03 -6.07
N LYS A 261 34.14 25.62 -7.31
CA LYS A 261 34.88 26.45 -8.29
C LYS A 261 34.25 27.82 -8.48
N ARG A 262 32.91 27.88 -8.54
CA ARG A 262 32.16 29.14 -8.67
C ARG A 262 32.30 30.05 -7.44
N VAL A 263 32.24 29.49 -6.23
CA VAL A 263 32.40 30.24 -4.97
C VAL A 263 33.85 30.73 -4.80
N GLU A 264 34.83 29.91 -5.19
CA GLU A 264 36.25 30.29 -5.14
C GLU A 264 36.59 31.42 -6.12
N ALA A 265 36.04 31.39 -7.33
CA ALA A 265 36.22 32.44 -8.35
C ALA A 265 35.63 33.80 -7.95
N ASN A 266 34.70 33.85 -6.98
CA ASN A 266 34.07 35.09 -6.55
C ASN A 266 35.04 35.96 -5.73
N LYS A 267 35.36 37.16 -6.21
CA LYS A 267 36.29 38.09 -5.53
C LYS A 267 35.64 38.90 -4.40
N SER A 268 34.31 38.91 -4.29
CA SER A 268 33.58 39.73 -3.30
C SER A 268 33.54 39.13 -1.89
N LEU A 269 33.82 37.83 -1.75
CA LEU A 269 33.71 37.11 -0.48
C LEU A 269 35.08 36.92 0.18
N SER A 270 35.16 37.12 1.50
CA SER A 270 36.35 36.78 2.29
C SER A 270 36.56 35.27 2.33
N LYS A 271 37.80 34.83 2.60
CA LYS A 271 38.15 33.39 2.69
C LYS A 271 37.29 32.63 3.71
N ALA A 272 36.99 33.26 4.85
CA ALA A 272 36.13 32.68 5.89
C ALA A 272 34.66 32.56 5.44
N MET A 273 34.15 33.57 4.72
CA MET A 273 32.78 33.54 4.20
C MET A 273 32.63 32.47 3.10
N LYS A 274 33.64 32.33 2.22
CA LYS A 274 33.67 31.27 1.20
C LYS A 274 33.59 29.88 1.80
N ALA A 275 34.39 29.59 2.84
CA ALA A 275 34.36 28.30 3.54
C ALA A 275 32.98 27.99 4.16
N THR A 276 32.30 29.01 4.70
CA THR A 276 30.95 28.86 5.26
C THR A 276 29.91 28.56 4.17
N VAL A 277 29.99 29.27 3.04
CA VAL A 277 29.08 29.05 1.89
C VAL A 277 29.29 27.65 1.29
N ILE A 278 30.54 27.21 1.12
CA ILE A 278 30.85 25.87 0.61
C ILE A 278 30.27 24.79 1.54
N ARG A 279 30.41 24.95 2.86
CA ARG A 279 29.86 24.02 3.85
C ARG A 279 28.33 23.92 3.77
N GLU A 280 27.63 25.04 3.71
CA GLU A 280 26.16 25.04 3.62
C GLU A 280 25.67 24.47 2.28
N LYS A 281 26.40 24.73 1.18
CA LYS A 281 26.11 24.13 -0.13
C LYS A 281 26.32 22.63 -0.11
N HIS A 282 27.43 22.15 0.48
CA HIS A 282 27.69 20.73 0.70
C HIS A 282 26.54 20.07 1.46
N LYS A 283 26.17 20.62 2.60
CA LYS A 283 25.07 20.13 3.43
C LYS A 283 23.74 20.08 2.66
N THR A 284 23.43 21.12 1.89
CA THR A 284 22.17 21.21 1.13
C THR A 284 22.11 20.17 0.00
N ILE A 285 23.18 20.03 -0.78
CA ILE A 285 23.22 19.14 -1.94
C ILE A 285 23.27 17.66 -1.52
N MET A 286 24.02 17.33 -0.45
CA MET A 286 24.15 15.96 0.05
C MET A 286 23.02 15.52 1.00
N LYS A 287 22.13 16.44 1.41
CA LYS A 287 21.03 16.15 2.36
C LYS A 287 20.18 14.94 1.96
N PRO A 288 19.77 14.75 0.68
CA PRO A 288 18.99 13.57 0.30
C PRO A 288 19.77 12.26 0.46
N SER A 289 21.04 12.23 0.06
CA SER A 289 21.90 11.04 0.22
C SER A 289 22.15 10.71 1.69
N LEU A 290 22.34 11.74 2.54
CA LEU A 290 22.46 11.57 3.98
C LEU A 290 21.19 10.98 4.58
N TYR A 291 20.01 11.50 4.19
CA TYR A 291 18.73 11.00 4.69
C TYR A 291 18.55 9.50 4.39
N THR A 292 18.83 9.07 3.15
CA THR A 292 18.72 7.65 2.74
C THR A 292 19.66 6.77 3.58
N MET A 293 20.93 7.17 3.74
CA MET A 293 21.91 6.38 4.51
C MET A 293 21.61 6.37 6.02
N GLU A 294 21.13 7.48 6.58
CA GLU A 294 20.72 7.58 7.99
C GLU A 294 19.51 6.68 8.27
N HIS A 295 18.52 6.65 7.37
CA HIS A 295 17.38 5.77 7.52
C HIS A 295 17.78 4.28 7.41
N LEU A 296 18.72 3.95 6.51
CA LEU A 296 19.25 2.61 6.41
C LEU A 296 20.03 2.17 7.68
N TYR A 297 20.75 3.10 8.29
CA TYR A 297 21.39 2.88 9.57
C TYR A 297 20.38 2.71 10.72
N GLU A 298 19.27 3.44 10.72
CA GLU A 298 18.20 3.28 11.71
C GLU A 298 17.63 1.85 11.71
N ILE A 299 17.50 1.22 10.53
CA ILE A 299 17.04 -0.18 10.41
C ILE A 299 18.10 -1.15 10.95
N THR A 300 19.35 -0.96 10.53
CA THR A 300 20.45 -1.93 10.78
C THR A 300 21.15 -1.75 12.13
N SER A 301 20.81 -0.68 12.85
CA SER A 301 21.24 -0.43 14.24
C SER A 301 20.26 -0.96 15.30
N GLN A 302 19.13 -1.52 14.89
CA GLN A 302 18.20 -2.22 15.79
C GLN A 302 18.89 -3.40 16.49
N PRO A 303 18.41 -3.82 17.69
CA PRO A 303 19.02 -4.95 18.40
C PRO A 303 18.99 -6.21 17.52
N ALA A 304 20.17 -6.77 17.28
CA ALA A 304 20.31 -7.96 16.44
C ALA A 304 19.60 -9.16 17.06
N GLN A 305 18.75 -9.80 16.26
CA GLN A 305 17.95 -10.97 16.61
C GLN A 305 18.60 -12.25 16.07
N THR A 306 19.41 -12.15 15.01
CA THR A 306 20.11 -13.30 14.42
C THR A 306 21.64 -13.21 14.57
N PRO A 307 22.36 -14.35 14.52
CA PRO A 307 23.82 -14.35 14.50
C PRO A 307 24.42 -13.55 13.34
N GLN A 308 23.75 -13.54 12.18
CA GLN A 308 24.20 -12.80 11.00
C GLN A 308 24.09 -11.28 11.22
N GLU A 309 23.00 -10.82 11.81
CA GLU A 309 22.81 -9.41 12.20
C GLU A 309 23.85 -8.96 13.22
N GLN A 310 24.19 -9.81 14.21
CA GLN A 310 25.25 -9.54 15.17
C GLN A 310 26.63 -9.44 14.49
N TRP A 311 26.92 -10.36 13.57
CA TRP A 311 28.15 -10.34 12.78
C TRP A 311 28.25 -9.07 11.91
N PHE A 312 27.15 -8.67 11.26
CA PHE A 312 27.09 -7.45 10.46
C PHE A 312 27.41 -6.20 11.29
N GLN A 313 26.77 -6.06 12.46
CA GLN A 313 27.02 -4.94 13.37
C GLN A 313 28.46 -4.91 13.89
N ALA A 314 29.00 -6.07 14.24
CA ALA A 314 30.39 -6.18 14.70
C ALA A 314 31.40 -5.82 13.61
N THR A 315 31.12 -6.20 12.36
CA THR A 315 32.04 -6.03 11.22
C THR A 315 31.97 -4.62 10.63
N TYR A 316 30.76 -4.12 10.33
CA TYR A 316 30.54 -2.89 9.57
C TYR A 316 30.00 -1.72 10.40
N GLY A 317 29.43 -1.97 11.58
CA GLY A 317 28.73 -0.93 12.36
C GLY A 317 29.59 0.30 12.66
N LYS A 318 30.87 0.10 13.03
CA LYS A 318 31.81 1.21 13.24
C LYS A 318 32.12 1.98 11.96
N GLN A 319 32.32 1.27 10.85
CA GLN A 319 32.64 1.89 9.56
C GLN A 319 31.45 2.72 9.04
N ILE A 320 30.24 2.17 9.12
CA ILE A 320 29.01 2.86 8.74
C ILE A 320 28.80 4.12 9.58
N SER A 321 28.97 4.03 10.91
CA SER A 321 28.85 5.20 11.79
C SER A 321 29.86 6.30 11.45
N ALA A 322 31.11 5.93 11.15
CA ALA A 322 32.15 6.87 10.73
C ALA A 322 31.85 7.50 9.37
N ALA A 323 31.35 6.71 8.41
CA ALA A 323 30.97 7.17 7.08
C ALA A 323 29.80 8.18 7.15
N LEU A 324 28.78 7.88 7.95
CA LEU A 324 27.66 8.80 8.20
C LEU A 324 28.08 10.08 8.89
N GLN A 325 28.95 9.99 9.91
CA GLN A 325 29.47 11.17 10.58
C GLN A 325 30.25 12.06 9.61
N ARG A 326 31.06 11.47 8.73
CA ARG A 326 31.83 12.20 7.71
C ARG A 326 30.94 12.83 6.63
N LEU A 327 29.84 12.18 6.27
CA LEU A 327 28.85 12.73 5.35
C LEU A 327 28.06 13.89 5.97
N ARG A 328 27.74 13.80 7.27
CA ARG A 328 27.06 14.85 8.04
C ARG A 328 27.96 16.06 8.28
N GLU A 329 29.21 15.82 8.67
CA GLU A 329 30.21 16.83 9.00
C GLU A 329 31.51 16.57 8.23
N PRO A 330 31.67 17.13 7.02
CA PRO A 330 32.86 16.93 6.22
C PRO A 330 34.07 17.65 6.85
N PRO A 331 35.20 16.95 7.08
CA PRO A 331 36.41 17.56 7.65
C PRO A 331 37.05 18.58 6.71
N ASP A 332 36.93 18.37 5.39
CA ASP A 332 37.29 19.35 4.38
C ASP A 332 36.13 19.54 3.37
N PRO A 333 35.30 20.58 3.53
CA PRO A 333 34.22 20.89 2.60
C PRO A 333 34.70 21.23 1.18
N SER A 334 36.00 21.55 1.00
CA SER A 334 36.57 21.87 -0.31
C SER A 334 36.93 20.62 -1.13
N ASN A 335 36.91 19.42 -0.55
CA ASN A 335 37.07 18.16 -1.26
C ASN A 335 35.84 17.26 -1.10
N PRO A 336 34.82 17.38 -1.98
CA PRO A 336 33.59 16.60 -1.91
C PRO A 336 33.81 15.09 -1.97
N HIS A 337 34.82 14.62 -2.71
CA HIS A 337 35.05 13.18 -2.92
C HIS A 337 35.49 12.45 -1.64
N ASP A 338 36.14 13.15 -0.71
CA ASP A 338 36.57 12.59 0.58
C ASP A 338 35.41 12.28 1.51
N THR A 339 34.21 12.82 1.23
CA THR A 339 33.02 12.60 2.05
C THR A 339 32.33 11.28 1.74
N TRP A 340 32.48 10.77 0.51
CA TRP A 340 31.92 9.50 0.06
C TRP A 340 32.93 8.35 0.03
N SER A 341 34.22 8.62 0.30
CA SER A 341 35.29 7.62 0.18
C SER A 341 35.13 6.42 1.11
N LEU A 342 34.48 6.58 2.26
CA LEU A 342 34.23 5.52 3.23
C LEU A 342 33.10 4.56 2.83
N PHE A 343 32.33 4.89 1.79
CA PHE A 343 31.29 4.03 1.22
C PHE A 343 31.76 3.23 -0.01
N LYS A 344 33.01 3.44 -0.46
CA LYS A 344 33.69 2.64 -1.48
C LYS A 344 34.51 1.54 -0.82
#